data_AF-A0AAW6WRG7-F1
#
_entry.id   AF-A0AAW6WRG7-F1
#
_cell.length_a   1.000
_cell.length_b   1.000
_cell.length_c   1.000
_cell.angle_alpha   90.00
_cell.angle_beta   90.00
_cell.angle_gamma   90.00
#
_symmetry.space_group_name_H-M   'P 1'
#
loop_
_entity.id
_entity.type
_entity.pdbx_description
1 polymer ?
#
loop_
_entity_poly.entity_id
_entity_poly.type
_entity_poly.pdbx_seq_one_letter_code
_entity_poly.pdbx_strand_id
1 'polypeptide(L)'
;MVKPRENRVPIMMSDEELNLVDDWRFKNRVATRSESVRRLCHIGLTFDEHRAEFVEAFKGQYEELTKALAILADMVQGQDATEREKALGQIVLRTISKQISSLVLVRVITGIANNAKADRDIEDILKDTRELTDGLSDEFHDRQTGPDAD
;
A
#
# COMPACT_ATOMS: atom_id res chain seq x y z
N MET A 1 19.09 -27.45 -15.24
CA MET A 1 17.89 -28.22 -14.86
C MET A 1 17.47 -27.80 -13.46
N VAL A 2 16.20 -27.44 -13.25
CA VAL A 2 15.67 -27.19 -11.91
C VAL A 2 15.59 -28.53 -11.18
N LYS A 3 16.14 -28.61 -9.97
CA LYS A 3 16.07 -29.85 -9.17
C LYS A 3 14.60 -30.24 -8.93
N PRO A 4 14.26 -31.54 -8.94
CA PRO A 4 12.91 -32.00 -8.62
C PRO A 4 12.44 -31.47 -7.26
N ARG A 5 11.15 -31.13 -7.15
CA ARG A 5 10.53 -30.63 -5.91
C ARG A 5 10.31 -31.81 -4.95
N GLU A 6 11.30 -32.13 -4.12
CA GLU A 6 11.28 -33.32 -3.23
C GLU A 6 10.82 -33.02 -1.80
N ASN A 7 10.91 -31.76 -1.36
CA ASN A 7 10.59 -31.36 0.02
C ASN A 7 9.09 -31.08 0.19
N ARG A 8 8.51 -31.61 1.28
CA ARG A 8 7.14 -31.31 1.71
C ARG A 8 7.18 -30.48 2.99
N VAL A 9 6.39 -29.40 3.02
CA VAL A 9 6.23 -28.55 4.21
C VAL A 9 4.77 -28.67 4.64
N PRO A 10 4.44 -29.50 5.65
CA PRO A 10 3.12 -29.51 6.25
C PRO A 10 2.94 -28.23 7.09
N ILE A 11 1.88 -27.49 6.82
CA ILE A 11 1.47 -26.31 7.59
C ILE A 11 0.01 -26.46 7.98
N MET A 12 -0.32 -26.02 9.20
CA MET A 12 -1.70 -25.88 9.64
C MET A 12 -2.14 -24.45 9.33
N MET A 13 -3.36 -24.32 8.81
CA MET A 13 -3.97 -23.03 8.49
C MET A 13 -5.42 -23.10 8.95
N SER A 14 -5.94 -21.97 9.41
CA SER A 14 -7.35 -21.80 9.70
C SER A 14 -8.20 -21.87 8.41
N ASP A 15 -9.50 -22.10 8.56
CA ASP A 15 -10.43 -22.09 7.43
C ASP A 15 -10.44 -20.74 6.70
N GLU A 16 -10.30 -19.64 7.44
CA GLU A 16 -10.26 -18.30 6.89
C GLU A 16 -9.04 -18.10 5.98
N GLU A 17 -7.85 -18.48 6.45
CA GLU A 17 -6.63 -18.36 5.64
C GLU A 17 -6.69 -19.24 4.39
N LEU A 18 -7.27 -20.44 4.50
CA LEU A 18 -7.46 -21.33 3.35
C LEU A 18 -8.40 -20.70 2.31
N ASN A 19 -9.48 -20.06 2.76
CA ASN A 19 -10.42 -19.36 1.89
C ASN A 19 -9.74 -18.19 1.17
N LEU A 20 -8.89 -17.41 1.85
CA LEU A 20 -8.12 -16.33 1.22
C LEU A 20 -7.19 -16.84 0.11
N VAL A 21 -6.49 -17.95 0.36
CA VAL A 21 -5.63 -18.59 -0.66
C VAL A 21 -6.46 -19.11 -1.83
N ASP A 22 -7.66 -19.65 -1.55
CA ASP A 22 -8.58 -20.14 -2.57
C ASP A 22 -9.12 -19.00 -3.45
N ASP A 23 -9.62 -17.92 -2.85
CA ASP A 23 -10.11 -16.76 -3.59
C ASP A 23 -9.03 -16.18 -4.48
N TRP A 24 -7.81 -16.03 -3.94
CA TRP A 24 -6.67 -15.54 -4.71
C TRP A 24 -6.34 -16.48 -5.88
N ARG A 25 -6.29 -17.80 -5.67
CA ARG A 25 -5.94 -18.73 -6.75
C ARG A 25 -7.03 -18.77 -7.82
N PHE A 26 -8.31 -18.68 -7.46
CA PHE A 26 -9.41 -18.66 -8.42
C PHE A 26 -9.38 -17.39 -9.27
N LYS A 27 -9.24 -16.22 -8.62
CA LYS A 27 -9.10 -14.92 -9.30
C LYS A 27 -7.94 -14.91 -10.29
N ASN A 28 -6.81 -15.53 -9.91
CA ASN A 28 -5.59 -15.58 -10.73
C ASN A 28 -5.46 -16.84 -11.60
N ARG A 29 -6.50 -17.69 -11.67
CA ARG A 29 -6.53 -18.92 -12.47
C ARG A 29 -5.36 -19.88 -12.18
N VAL A 30 -5.00 -20.03 -10.91
CA VAL A 30 -3.95 -20.95 -10.45
C VAL A 30 -4.57 -22.28 -10.02
N ALA A 31 -4.15 -23.36 -10.67
CA ALA A 31 -4.81 -24.67 -10.58
C ALA A 31 -4.77 -25.31 -9.18
N THR A 32 -3.67 -25.16 -8.43
CA THR A 32 -3.48 -25.85 -7.15
C THR A 32 -3.14 -24.88 -6.01
N ARG A 33 -3.59 -25.21 -4.80
CA ARG A 33 -3.26 -24.46 -3.58
C ARG A 33 -1.74 -24.41 -3.32
N SER A 34 -1.03 -25.51 -3.54
CA SER A 34 0.42 -25.52 -3.34
C SER A 34 1.15 -24.59 -4.31
N GLU A 35 0.64 -24.43 -5.53
CA GLU A 35 1.22 -23.47 -6.48
C GLU A 35 0.87 -22.03 -6.13
N SER A 36 -0.36 -21.75 -5.64
CA SER A 36 -0.71 -20.41 -5.18
C SER A 36 0.10 -19.99 -3.96
N VAL A 37 0.26 -20.85 -2.96
CA VAL A 37 1.10 -20.58 -1.78
C VAL A 37 2.53 -20.25 -2.20
N ARG A 38 3.14 -21.01 -3.11
CA ARG A 38 4.51 -20.70 -3.59
C ARG A 38 4.59 -19.32 -4.26
N ARG A 39 3.60 -18.97 -5.09
CA ARG A 39 3.57 -17.65 -5.75
C ARG A 39 3.41 -16.53 -4.74
N LEU A 40 2.53 -16.71 -3.76
CA LEU A 40 2.34 -15.75 -2.67
C LEU A 40 3.62 -15.60 -1.84
N CYS A 41 4.33 -16.69 -1.53
CA CYS A 41 5.64 -16.62 -0.89
C CYS A 41 6.64 -15.83 -1.74
N HIS A 42 6.72 -16.09 -3.05
CA HIS A 42 7.62 -15.33 -3.92
C HIS A 42 7.24 -13.84 -3.98
N ILE A 43 5.96 -13.50 -4.07
CA ILE A 43 5.48 -12.11 -4.02
C ILE A 43 5.90 -11.46 -2.70
N GLY A 44 5.67 -12.14 -1.56
CA GLY A 44 6.04 -11.64 -0.24
C GLY A 44 7.55 -11.46 -0.06
N LEU A 45 8.36 -12.41 -0.54
CA LEU A 45 9.82 -12.35 -0.47
C LEU A 45 10.37 -11.21 -1.33
N THR A 46 9.93 -11.10 -2.59
CA THR A 46 10.34 -9.99 -3.47
C THR A 46 9.91 -8.65 -2.88
N PHE A 47 8.73 -8.56 -2.25
CA PHE A 47 8.33 -7.35 -1.57
C PHE A 47 9.24 -7.03 -0.36
N ASP A 48 9.57 -8.01 0.50
CA ASP A 48 10.45 -7.79 1.66
C ASP A 48 11.86 -7.36 1.24
N GLU A 49 12.39 -7.94 0.16
CA GLU A 49 13.70 -7.58 -0.42
C GLU A 49 13.78 -6.10 -0.81
N HIS A 50 12.73 -5.57 -1.44
CA HIS A 50 12.68 -4.17 -1.90
C HIS A 50 12.03 -3.22 -0.89
N ARG A 51 11.59 -3.69 0.27
CA ARG A 51 10.82 -2.90 1.25
C ARG A 51 11.55 -1.62 1.68
N ALA A 52 12.84 -1.72 1.97
CA ALA A 52 13.64 -0.57 2.41
C ALA A 52 13.77 0.49 1.31
N GLU A 53 13.97 0.05 0.06
CA GLU A 53 14.02 0.94 -1.11
C GLU A 53 12.69 1.68 -1.30
N PHE A 54 11.56 0.99 -1.10
CA PHE A 54 10.25 1.65 -1.08
C PHE A 54 10.19 2.73 0.02
N VAL A 55 10.49 2.38 1.27
CA VAL A 55 10.43 3.35 2.39
C VAL A 55 11.29 4.59 2.13
N GLU A 56 12.53 4.41 1.65
CA GLU A 56 13.42 5.54 1.36
C GLU A 56 12.93 6.39 0.17
N ALA A 57 12.47 5.75 -0.92
CA ALA A 57 11.92 6.48 -2.07
C ALA A 57 10.71 7.34 -1.67
N PHE A 58 9.84 6.80 -0.81
CA PHE A 58 8.66 7.51 -0.33
C PHE A 58 8.98 8.61 0.69
N LYS A 59 10.00 8.42 1.54
CA LYS A 59 10.48 9.48 2.44
C LYS A 59 11.01 10.67 1.64
N GLY A 60 11.82 10.43 0.61
CA GLY A 60 12.31 11.50 -0.28
C GLY A 60 11.18 12.23 -1.00
N GLN A 61 10.16 11.50 -1.47
CA GLN A 61 8.97 12.12 -2.07
C GLN A 61 8.21 13.00 -1.08
N TYR A 62 8.01 12.56 0.17
CA TYR A 62 7.29 13.32 1.18
C TYR A 62 7.98 14.66 1.51
N GLU A 63 9.31 14.65 1.63
CA GLU A 63 10.09 15.86 1.89
C GLU A 63 9.94 16.90 0.76
N GLU A 64 10.05 16.47 -0.50
CA GLU A 64 9.85 17.34 -1.65
C GLU A 64 8.41 17.82 -1.79
N LEU A 65 7.44 16.96 -1.48
CA LEU A 65 6.02 17.29 -1.53
C LEU A 65 5.65 18.38 -0.52
N THR A 66 6.20 18.29 0.68
CA THR A 66 5.97 19.27 1.76
C THR A 66 6.55 20.64 1.38
N LYS A 67 7.75 20.66 0.77
CA LYS A 67 8.36 21.90 0.24
C LYS A 67 7.50 22.50 -0.89
N ALA A 68 7.03 21.68 -1.82
CA ALA A 68 6.19 22.12 -2.92
C ALA A 68 4.85 22.71 -2.43
N LEU A 69 4.22 22.09 -1.43
CA LEU A 69 3.01 22.61 -0.80
C LEU A 69 3.21 23.99 -0.18
N ALA A 70 4.31 24.20 0.54
CA ALA A 70 4.61 25.49 1.16
C ALA A 70 4.73 26.60 0.09
N ILE A 71 5.48 26.34 -0.98
CA ILE A 71 5.66 27.29 -2.10
C ILE A 71 4.32 27.60 -2.77
N LEU A 72 3.49 26.58 -3.00
CA LEU A 72 2.19 26.75 -3.64
C LEU A 72 1.19 27.48 -2.76
N ALA A 73 1.20 27.22 -1.45
CA ALA A 73 0.34 27.94 -0.51
C ALA A 73 0.68 29.44 -0.52
N ASP A 74 1.96 29.79 -0.52
CA ASP A 74 2.41 31.19 -0.62
C ASP A 74 2.00 31.83 -1.95
N MET A 75 2.12 31.10 -3.07
CA MET A 75 1.67 31.59 -4.38
C MET A 75 0.16 31.81 -4.45
N VAL A 76 -0.65 30.91 -3.88
CA VAL A 76 -2.11 30.99 -3.92
C VAL A 76 -2.64 32.07 -2.97
N GLN A 77 -1.96 32.31 -1.85
CA GLN A 77 -2.32 33.36 -0.89
C GLN A 77 -1.77 34.74 -1.26
N GLY A 78 -0.80 34.81 -2.18
CA GLY A 78 -0.24 36.06 -2.69
C GLY A 78 -1.27 36.88 -3.49
N GLN A 79 -1.42 38.16 -3.14
CA GLN A 79 -2.38 39.07 -3.79
C GLN A 79 -2.04 39.36 -5.26
N ASP A 80 -0.79 39.11 -5.68
CA ASP A 80 -0.29 39.42 -7.03
C ASP A 80 -0.31 38.22 -8.01
N ALA A 81 -0.83 37.06 -7.60
CA ALA A 81 -0.85 35.87 -8.46
C ALA A 81 -1.85 36.03 -9.62
N THR A 82 -1.38 35.77 -10.83
CA THR A 82 -2.21 35.72 -12.04
C THR A 82 -3.19 34.55 -12.02
N GLU A 83 -4.27 34.64 -12.79
CA GLU A 83 -5.24 33.54 -12.92
C GLU A 83 -4.63 32.24 -13.45
N ARG A 84 -3.59 32.32 -14.28
CA ARG A 84 -2.84 31.15 -14.75
C ARG A 84 -2.03 30.50 -13.62
N GLU A 85 -1.41 31.29 -12.75
CA GLU A 85 -0.65 30.79 -11.60
C GLU A 85 -1.57 30.13 -10.56
N LYS A 86 -2.75 30.70 -10.31
CA LYS A 86 -3.77 30.09 -9.45
C LYS A 86 -4.28 28.76 -10.02
N ALA A 87 -4.57 28.70 -11.32
CA ALA A 87 -5.02 27.47 -11.98
C ALA A 87 -3.93 26.38 -11.95
N LEU A 88 -2.67 26.75 -12.19
CA LEU A 88 -1.53 25.84 -12.04
C LEU A 88 -1.41 25.35 -10.59
N GLY A 89 -1.52 26.26 -9.62
CA GLY A 89 -1.47 25.93 -8.20
C GLY A 89 -2.55 24.91 -7.80
N GLN A 90 -3.78 25.06 -8.29
CA GLN A 90 -4.86 24.10 -8.04
C GLN A 90 -4.62 22.73 -8.67
N ILE A 91 -4.05 22.67 -9.88
CA ILE A 91 -3.71 21.40 -10.54
C ILE A 91 -2.61 20.68 -9.75
N VAL A 92 -1.58 21.41 -9.34
CA VAL A 92 -0.49 20.84 -8.56
C VAL A 92 -1.01 20.39 -7.20
N LEU A 93 -1.81 21.19 -6.50
CA LEU A 93 -2.37 20.84 -5.19
C LEU A 93 -3.24 19.57 -5.26
N ARG A 94 -4.10 19.42 -6.29
CA ARG A 94 -4.84 18.17 -6.54
C ARG A 94 -3.94 16.98 -6.79
N THR A 95 -2.85 17.18 -7.54
CA THR A 95 -1.87 16.13 -7.85
C THR A 95 -1.14 15.70 -6.58
N ILE A 96 -0.76 16.66 -5.74
CA ILE A 96 -0.14 16.44 -4.45
C ILE A 96 -1.08 15.67 -3.51
N SER A 97 -2.35 16.06 -3.40
CA SER A 97 -3.32 15.33 -2.55
C SER A 97 -3.48 13.86 -2.97
N LYS A 98 -3.47 13.57 -4.28
CA LYS A 98 -3.47 12.20 -4.79
C LYS A 98 -2.17 11.46 -4.45
N GLN A 99 -1.03 12.14 -4.52
CA GLN A 99 0.26 11.57 -4.15
C GLN A 99 0.35 11.24 -2.65
N ILE A 100 -0.22 12.09 -1.78
CA ILE A 100 -0.31 11.82 -0.33
C ILE A 100 -1.08 10.54 -0.06
N SER A 101 -2.18 10.29 -0.79
CA SER A 101 -2.95 9.05 -0.62
C SER A 101 -2.09 7.81 -0.94
N SER A 102 -1.22 7.90 -1.96
CA SER A 102 -0.29 6.81 -2.28
C SER A 102 0.75 6.51 -1.18
N LEU A 103 1.13 7.53 -0.39
CA LEU A 103 2.03 7.35 0.76
C LEU A 103 1.38 6.52 1.88
N VAL A 104 0.07 6.66 2.08
CA VAL A 104 -0.66 5.87 3.08
C VAL A 104 -0.63 4.39 2.71
N LEU A 105 -0.83 4.06 1.43
CA LEU A 105 -0.74 2.67 0.94
C LEU A 105 0.61 2.04 1.24
N VAL A 106 1.69 2.79 1.01
CA VAL A 106 3.06 2.32 1.27
C VAL A 106 3.27 2.06 2.74
N ARG A 107 2.82 2.98 3.60
CA ARG A 107 2.92 2.82 5.05
C ARG A 107 2.17 1.58 5.53
N VAL A 108 0.98 1.32 4.99
CA VAL A 108 0.20 0.13 5.34
C VAL A 108 0.92 -1.15 4.90
N ILE A 109 1.35 -1.25 3.64
CA ILE A 109 2.00 -2.46 3.12
C ILE A 109 3.34 -2.71 3.83
N THR A 110 4.13 -1.66 4.09
CA THR A 110 5.39 -1.78 4.85
C THR A 110 5.14 -2.12 6.32
N GLY A 111 4.08 -1.58 6.93
CA GLY A 111 3.64 -1.89 8.29
C GLY A 111 3.24 -3.37 8.43
N ILE A 112 2.44 -3.88 7.48
CA ILE A 112 2.06 -5.30 7.41
C ILE A 112 3.31 -6.18 7.33
N ALA A 113 4.26 -5.84 6.44
CA ALA A 113 5.50 -6.60 6.32
C ALA A 113 6.39 -6.56 7.57
N ASN A 114 6.37 -5.45 8.32
CA ASN A 114 7.09 -5.35 9.60
C ASN A 114 6.40 -6.19 10.68
N ASN A 115 5.07 -6.15 10.76
CA ASN A 115 4.29 -6.98 11.70
C ASN A 115 4.52 -8.47 11.44
N ALA A 116 4.56 -8.89 10.17
CA ALA A 116 4.83 -10.27 9.78
C ALA A 116 6.25 -10.77 10.16
N LYS A 117 7.17 -9.87 10.51
CA LYS A 117 8.52 -10.22 11.00
C LYS A 117 8.65 -10.12 12.52
N ALA A 118 7.62 -9.62 13.21
CA ALA A 118 7.64 -9.55 14.65
C ALA A 118 7.55 -10.98 15.23
N ASP A 119 8.33 -11.25 16.28
CA ASP A 119 8.23 -12.49 17.04
C ASP A 119 6.99 -12.42 17.94
N ARG A 120 5.81 -12.55 17.31
CA ARG A 120 4.47 -12.44 17.92
C ARG A 120 3.58 -13.56 17.39
N ASP A 121 2.46 -13.77 18.07
CA ASP A 121 1.43 -14.70 17.61
C ASP A 121 0.90 -14.29 16.23
N ILE A 122 0.68 -15.28 15.36
CA ILE A 122 0.23 -15.02 13.99
C ILE A 122 -1.19 -14.46 13.94
N GLU A 123 -2.07 -14.82 14.89
CA GLU A 123 -3.43 -14.31 14.96
C GLU A 123 -3.43 -12.80 15.27
N ASP A 124 -2.55 -12.37 16.17
CA ASP A 124 -2.33 -10.95 16.48
C ASP A 124 -1.84 -10.19 15.24
N ILE A 125 -0.88 -10.76 14.50
CA ILE A 125 -0.35 -10.15 13.28
C ILE A 125 -1.45 -9.98 12.24
N LEU A 126 -2.27 -11.02 12.03
CA LEU A 126 -3.37 -11.00 11.07
C LEU A 126 -4.44 -9.97 11.44
N LYS A 127 -4.75 -9.85 12.74
CA LYS A 127 -5.68 -8.84 13.25
C LYS A 127 -5.16 -7.42 13.00
N ASP A 128 -3.91 -7.14 13.37
CA ASP A 128 -3.27 -5.83 13.16
C ASP A 128 -3.23 -5.49 11.65
N THR A 129 -2.95 -6.47 10.79
CA THR A 129 -2.98 -6.30 9.33
C THR A 129 -4.39 -5.95 8.83
N ARG A 130 -5.44 -6.59 9.33
CA ARG A 130 -6.82 -6.28 8.95
C ARG A 130 -7.21 -4.86 9.35
N GLU A 131 -6.95 -4.46 10.59
CA GLU A 131 -7.25 -3.11 11.09
C GLU A 131 -6.56 -2.03 10.25
N LEU A 132 -5.29 -2.23 9.87
CA LEU A 132 -4.56 -1.31 8.99
C LEU A 132 -5.15 -1.24 7.58
N THR A 133 -5.69 -2.34 7.06
CA THR A 133 -6.25 -2.42 5.71
C THR A 133 -7.66 -1.83 5.65
N ASP A 134 -8.47 -2.05 6.68
CA ASP A 134 -9.82 -1.48 6.78
C ASP A 134 -9.76 0.03 6.95
N GLY A 135 -8.91 0.54 7.86
CA GLY A 135 -8.73 1.99 8.06
C GLY A 135 -8.22 2.72 6.81
N LEU A 136 -7.48 2.03 5.94
CA LEU A 136 -7.04 2.53 4.64
C LEU A 136 -8.21 2.64 3.65
N SER A 137 -9.09 1.63 3.60
CA SER A 137 -10.28 1.66 2.73
C SER A 137 -11.17 2.85 3.05
N ASP A 138 -11.40 3.10 4.34
CA ASP A 138 -12.21 4.22 4.82
C ASP A 138 -11.57 5.58 4.48
N GLU A 139 -10.27 5.74 4.72
CA GLU A 139 -9.55 6.97 4.38
C GLU A 139 -9.54 7.26 2.86
N PHE A 140 -9.50 6.22 2.03
CA PHE A 140 -9.56 6.35 0.58
C PHE A 140 -10.97 6.65 0.06
N HIS A 141 -12.00 6.09 0.69
CA HIS A 141 -13.40 6.36 0.33
C HIS A 141 -13.76 7.81 0.63
N ASP A 142 -13.48 8.27 1.86
CA ASP A 142 -13.77 9.65 2.30
C ASP A 142 -13.03 10.72 1.48
N ARG A 143 -11.82 10.42 1.01
CA ARG A 143 -11.02 11.36 0.19
C ARG A 143 -11.39 11.37 -1.30
N GLN A 144 -12.07 10.32 -1.81
CA GLN A 144 -12.61 10.32 -3.18
C GLN A 144 -13.99 10.98 -3.26
N THR A 145 -14.77 10.94 -2.18
CA THR A 145 -16.08 11.61 -2.06
C THR A 145 -15.97 13.03 -1.52
N GLY A 146 -14.95 13.79 -1.96
CA GLY A 146 -14.85 15.22 -1.64
C GLY A 146 -16.14 15.99 -1.98
N PRO A 147 -16.36 17.18 -1.38
CA PRO A 147 -17.66 17.84 -1.21
C PRO A 147 -18.36 18.35 -2.49
N ASP A 148 -18.02 17.82 -3.66
CA ASP A 148 -18.66 18.12 -4.95
C ASP A 148 -19.83 17.17 -5.26
N ALA A 149 -20.39 16.50 -4.25
CA ALA A 149 -21.64 15.75 -4.33
C ALA A 149 -22.77 16.49 -3.60
N ASP A 150 -23.01 17.74 -4.00
CA ASP A 150 -24.31 18.43 -4.07
C ASP A 150 -24.14 19.88 -4.58
#